data_AF-A0A1C5VRI9-F1
#
_entry.id   AF-A0A1C5VRI9-F1
#
_cell.length_a   1.000
_cell.length_b   1.000
_cell.length_c   1.000
_cell.angle_alpha   90.00
_cell.angle_beta   90.00
_cell.angle_gamma   90.00
#
_symmetry.space_group_name_H-M   'P 1'
#
loop_
_entity.id
_entity.type
_entity.pdbx_description
1 polymer ?
#
loop_
_entity_poly.entity_id
_entity_poly.type
_entity_poly.pdbx_seq_one_letter_code
_entity_poly.pdbx_strand_id
1 'polypeptide(L)' 'MTEKKTTTTAQKQPDGIITTQRNGQTIVAELFFNHRSAETFRDKLLKAILADYSHFSASDGQEP' A
#
# COMPACT_ATOMS: atom_id res chain seq x y z
N MET A 1 32.67 -4.13 7.71
CA MET A 1 32.18 -5.50 8.01
C MET A 1 30.69 -5.35 8.36
N THR A 2 29.83 -5.30 7.35
CA THR A 2 28.88 -6.37 6.96
C THR A 2 27.89 -6.74 8.06
N GLU A 3 26.70 -6.14 8.01
CA GLU A 3 25.49 -6.74 8.59
C GLU A 3 24.39 -6.78 7.53
N LYS A 4 24.54 -7.76 6.63
CA LYS A 4 23.48 -8.23 5.75
C LYS A 4 22.49 -9.01 6.63
N LYS A 5 21.49 -8.32 7.19
CA LYS A 5 20.36 -8.97 7.88
C LYS A 5 19.49 -9.71 6.86
N THR A 6 19.96 -10.90 6.48
CA THR A 6 19.20 -11.93 5.79
C THR A 6 18.30 -12.60 6.82
N THR A 7 17.20 -11.94 7.18
CA THR A 7 16.11 -12.65 7.83
C THR A 7 15.42 -13.45 6.73
N THR A 8 15.75 -14.74 6.68
CA THR A 8 15.03 -15.78 5.96
C THR A 8 13.59 -15.79 6.45
N THR A 9 12.73 -14.96 5.86
CA THR A 9 11.29 -15.18 5.89
C THR A 9 11.05 -16.47 5.12
N ALA A 10 10.78 -17.55 5.85
CA ALA A 10 10.20 -18.77 5.29
C ALA A 10 9.17 -18.37 4.23
N GLN A 11 9.25 -18.99 3.04
CA GLN A 11 8.49 -18.70 1.83
C GLN A 11 7.02 -18.40 2.13
N LYS A 12 6.72 -17.15 2.50
CA LYS A 12 5.36 -16.71 2.75
C LYS A 12 4.86 -16.29 1.39
N GLN A 13 3.72 -16.85 0.95
CA GLN A 13 3.11 -16.39 -0.28
C GLN A 13 2.88 -14.87 -0.13
N PRO A 14 3.35 -14.05 -1.07
CA PRO A 14 3.13 -12.61 -1.00
C PRO A 14 1.63 -12.32 -1.10
N ASP A 15 1.19 -11.29 -0.39
CA ASP A 15 -0.19 -10.83 -0.42
C ASP A 15 -0.56 -10.18 -1.76
N GLY A 16 0.45 -9.69 -2.47
CA GLY A 16 0.31 -9.13 -3.81
C GLY A 16 1.65 -8.96 -4.50
N ILE A 17 1.61 -8.85 -5.83
CA ILE A 17 2.76 -8.56 -6.68
C ILE A 17 2.43 -7.30 -7.48
N ILE A 18 3.35 -6.34 -7.52
CA ILE A 18 3.27 -5.17 -8.37
C ILE A 18 4.39 -5.26 -9.40
N THR A 19 4.05 -5.12 -10.67
CA THR A 19 5.02 -5.05 -11.77
C THR A 19 4.86 -3.73 -12.49
N THR A 20 5.97 -3.03 -12.69
CA THR A 20 5.99 -1.81 -13.50
C THR A 20 7.13 -1.88 -14.52
N GLN A 21 6.90 -1.30 -15.69
CA GLN A 21 7.91 -1.20 -16.73
C GLN A 21 8.15 0.26 -17.05
N ARG A 22 9.40 0.69 -17.02
CA ARG A 22 9.81 2.04 -17.39
C ARG A 22 11.16 2.00 -18.09
N ASN A 23 11.28 2.69 -19.22
CA ASN A 23 12.52 2.76 -20.01
C ASN A 23 13.08 1.36 -20.39
N GLY A 24 12.21 0.39 -20.66
CA GLY A 24 12.62 -0.99 -20.96
C GLY A 24 13.10 -1.80 -19.75
N GLN A 25 13.11 -1.21 -18.54
CA GLN A 25 13.38 -1.90 -17.30
C GLN A 25 12.08 -2.34 -16.64
N THR A 26 12.00 -3.62 -16.28
CA THR A 26 10.91 -4.17 -15.47
C THR A 26 11.32 -4.18 -14.01
N ILE A 27 10.47 -3.64 -13.14
CA ILE A 27 10.59 -3.73 -11.69
C ILE A 27 9.45 -4.57 -11.17
N VAL A 28 9.79 -5.62 -10.41
CA VAL A 28 8.83 -6.49 -9.72
C VAL A 28 8.99 -6.27 -8.23
N ALA A 29 7.89 -5.99 -7.54
CA ALA A 29 7.84 -5.79 -6.11
C ALA A 29 6.83 -6.76 -5.48
N GLU A 30 7.25 -7.47 -4.44
CA GLU A 30 6.40 -8.31 -3.61
C GLU A 30 5.85 -7.50 -2.43
N LEU A 31 4.57 -7.64 -2.15
CA LEU A 31 3.90 -6.98 -1.03
C LEU A 31 3.55 -8.01 0.05
N PHE A 32 3.97 -7.72 1.27
CA PHE A 32 3.67 -8.53 2.45
C PHE A 32 2.91 -7.69 3.46
N PHE A 33 1.70 -8.12 3.81
CA PHE A 33 0.92 -7.51 4.88
C PHE A 33 1.12 -8.29 6.18
N ASN A 34 1.17 -7.53 7.27
CA ASN A 34 1.03 -8.12 8.59
C ASN A 34 -0.47 -8.33 8.88
N HIS A 35 -0.94 -9.57 8.77
CA HIS A 35 -2.36 -9.90 9.02
C HIS A 35 -2.79 -9.73 10.49
N ARG A 36 -1.84 -9.56 11.42
CA ARG A 36 -2.14 -9.29 12.84
C ARG A 36 -2.13 -7.81 13.18
N SER A 37 -1.81 -6.94 12.23
CA SER A 37 -1.87 -5.49 12.45
C SER A 37 -3.34 -5.06 12.57
N ALA A 38 -3.66 -4.37 13.66
CA ALA A 38 -4.99 -3.81 13.90
C ALA A 38 -5.42 -2.82 12.81
N GLU A 39 -4.47 -2.22 12.10
CA GLU A 39 -4.71 -1.36 10.93
C GLU A 39 -3.95 -1.94 9.73
N THR A 40 -4.68 -2.61 8.84
CA THR A 40 -4.10 -3.16 7.61
C THR A 40 -3.84 -2.05 6.59
N PHE A 41 -3.00 -2.31 5.58
CA PHE A 41 -2.88 -1.39 4.44
C PHE A 41 -4.23 -1.14 3.77
N ARG A 42 -5.10 -2.17 3.70
CA ARG A 42 -6.47 -2.03 3.22
C ARG A 42 -7.28 -1.07 4.07
N ASP A 43 -7.15 -1.15 5.40
CA ASP A 43 -7.83 -0.25 6.33
C ASP A 43 -7.37 1.20 6.15
N LYS A 44 -6.05 1.41 6.04
CA LYS A 44 -5.47 2.75 5.79
C LYS A 44 -5.84 3.30 4.41
N LEU A 45 -5.89 2.46 3.38
CA LEU A 45 -6.33 2.85 2.04
C LEU A 45 -7.82 3.21 2.02
N LEU A 46 -8.67 2.39 2.65
CA LEU A 46 -10.10 2.66 2.76
C LEU A 46 -10.36 3.97 3.52
N LYS A 47 -9.67 4.19 4.65
CA LYS A 47 -9.74 5.44 5.42
C LYS A 47 -9.29 6.65 4.61
N ALA A 48 -8.19 6.54 3.86
CA ALA A 48 -7.70 7.63 3.01
C ALA A 48 -8.71 7.98 1.91
N ILE A 49 -9.28 6.97 1.23
CA ILE A 49 -10.32 7.16 0.22
C ILE A 49 -11.54 7.85 0.85
N LEU A 50 -12.04 7.36 1.99
CA LEU A 50 -13.21 7.93 2.67
C LEU A 50 -12.99 9.40 3.11
N ALA A 51 -11.80 9.71 3.63
CA ALA A 51 -11.43 11.08 3.97
C ALA A 51 -11.47 12.01 2.75
N ASP A 52 -11.00 11.54 1.59
CA ASP A 52 -11.01 12.30 0.34
C ASP A 52 -12.45 12.54 -0.18
N TYR A 53 -13.30 11.50 -0.16
CA TYR A 53 -14.73 11.61 -0.50
C TYR A 53 -15.49 12.60 0.41
N SER A 54 -15.14 12.66 1.69
CA SER A 54 -15.77 13.57 2.65
C SER A 54 -15.41 15.04 2.38
N HIS A 55 -14.19 15.32 1.91
CA HIS A 55 -13.78 16.66 1.52
C HIS A 55 -14.49 17.13 0.24
N PHE A 56 -14.78 16.21 -0.68
CA PHE A 56 -15.52 16.50 -1.91
C PHE A 56 -17.00 16.84 -1.63
N SER A 57 -17.63 16.16 -0.67
CA SER A 57 -19.05 16.37 -0.33
C SER A 57 -19.31 17.66 0.47
N ALA A 58 -18.30 18.17 1.18
CA ALA A 58 -18.41 19.44 1.93
C ALA A 58 -18.25 20.69 1.05
N SER A 59 -17.83 20.53 -0.22
CA SER A 59 -17.57 21.64 -1.14
C SER A 59 -18.74 21.96 -2.09
N ASP A 60 -19.86 21.22 -2.03
CA ASP A 60 -21.04 21.40 -2.91
C ASP A 60 -22.15 22.25 -2.24
N GLY A 61 -21.78 23.21 -1.39
CA GLY A 61 -22.74 23.93 -0.54
C GLY A 61 -22.49 25.42 -0.34
N GLN A 62 -21.60 26.05 -1.11
CA GLN A 62 -21.54 27.52 -1.18
C GLN A 62 -21.92 27.99 -2.58
N GLU A 63 -23.22 28.23 -2.76
CA GLU A 63 -23.75 29.20 -3.73
C GLU A 63 -23.82 30.59 -3.04
N PRO A 64 -23.78 31.70 -3.82
CA PRO A 64 -23.25 33.03 -3.42
C PRO A 64 -24.00 33.77 -2.30
#